data_AF-B9BN23-F1
#
_entry.id   AF-B9BN23-F1
#
_cell.length_a   1.000
_cell.length_b   1.000
_cell.length_c   1.000
_cell.angle_alpha   90.00
_cell.angle_beta   90.00
_cell.angle_gamma   90.00
#
_symmetry.space_group_name_H-M   'P 1'
#
loop_
_entity.id
_entity.type
_entity.pdbx_description
1 polymer ?
#
loop_
_entity_poly.entity_id
_entity_poly.type
_entity_poly.pdbx_seq_one_letter_code
_entity_poly.pdbx_strand_id
1 'polypeptide(L)'
;MELDPQQDRHARAALEAYADSAAAEMPWLAEWLGERLRDAAQHDAPAVTYCSATVERVFDLAHAWAANRPDYAAAAWEEVRGQLQRMLAQHAPADDWL
;
A
#
# COMPACT_ATOMS: atom_id res chain seq x y z
N MET A 1 -24.04 -5.30 3.02
CA MET A 1 -23.10 -4.18 2.77
C MET A 1 -22.26 -4.61 1.60
N GLU A 2 -22.33 -3.88 0.49
CA GLU A 2 -21.57 -4.18 -0.73
C GLU A 2 -20.32 -3.28 -0.72
N LEU A 3 -19.16 -3.87 -1.03
CA LEU A 3 -17.90 -3.13 -1.11
C LEU A 3 -17.86 -2.45 -2.48
N ASP A 4 -18.03 -1.13 -2.51
CA ASP A 4 -17.93 -0.33 -3.74
C ASP A 4 -16.50 0.26 -3.89
N PRO A 5 -15.59 -0.38 -4.65
CA PRO A 5 -14.24 0.14 -4.85
C PRO A 5 -14.17 1.48 -5.59
N GLN A 6 -15.26 1.92 -6.24
CA GLN A 6 -15.27 3.22 -6.93
C GLN A 6 -15.37 4.36 -5.93
N GLN A 7 -16.18 4.20 -4.88
CA GLN A 7 -16.46 5.28 -3.92
C GLN A 7 -15.89 5.03 -2.52
N ASP A 8 -15.47 3.80 -2.20
CA ASP A 8 -14.96 3.43 -0.88
C ASP A 8 -13.47 3.00 -0.95
N ARG A 9 -12.62 3.81 -0.32
CA ARG A 9 -11.18 3.56 -0.19
C ARG A 9 -10.85 2.27 0.57
N HIS A 10 -11.68 1.89 1.55
CA HIS A 10 -11.48 0.66 2.32
C HIS A 10 -11.89 -0.57 1.52
N ALA A 11 -12.97 -0.48 0.73
CA ALA A 11 -13.34 -1.50 -0.24
C ALA A 11 -12.21 -1.73 -1.27
N ARG A 12 -11.61 -0.65 -1.76
CA ARG A 12 -10.48 -0.71 -2.71
C ARG A 12 -9.25 -1.39 -2.09
N ALA A 13 -8.81 -0.95 -0.92
CA ALA A 13 -7.68 -1.55 -0.22
C ALA A 13 -7.90 -3.04 0.10
N ALA A 14 -9.13 -3.43 0.47
CA ALA A 14 -9.47 -4.84 0.70
C ALA A 14 -9.37 -5.68 -0.58
N LEU A 15 -9.83 -5.14 -1.71
CA LEU A 15 -9.75 -5.81 -3.02
C LEU A 15 -8.32 -5.87 -3.55
N GLU A 16 -7.49 -4.85 -3.33
CA GLU A 16 -6.06 -4.87 -3.66
C GLU A 16 -5.32 -5.94 -2.86
N ALA A 17 -5.49 -5.96 -1.53
CA ALA A 17 -4.87 -6.97 -0.67
C ALA A 17 -5.31 -8.39 -1.04
N TYR A 18 -6.57 -8.56 -1.44
CA TYR A 18 -7.06 -9.84 -1.94
C TYR A 18 -6.42 -10.22 -3.29
N ALA A 19 -6.32 -9.27 -4.23
CA ALA A 19 -5.66 -9.50 -5.52
C ALA A 19 -4.19 -9.91 -5.34
N ASP A 20 -3.45 -9.22 -4.47
CA ASP A 20 -2.07 -9.54 -4.12
C ASP A 20 -1.95 -10.94 -3.51
N SER A 21 -2.84 -11.29 -2.58
CA SER A 21 -2.88 -12.63 -1.97
C SER A 21 -3.23 -13.72 -2.98
N ALA A 22 -4.09 -13.41 -3.95
CA ALA A 22 -4.54 -14.37 -4.96
C ALA A 22 -3.53 -14.54 -6.10
N ALA A 23 -2.58 -13.63 -6.29
CA ALA A 23 -1.68 -13.63 -7.46
C ALA A 23 -0.86 -14.93 -7.62
N ALA A 24 -0.52 -15.60 -6.52
CA ALA A 24 0.24 -16.85 -6.56
C ALA A 24 -0.60 -18.07 -6.97
N GLU A 25 -1.89 -18.08 -6.63
CA GLU A 25 -2.80 -19.23 -6.83
C GLU A 25 -3.74 -19.03 -8.03
N MET A 26 -4.12 -17.78 -8.29
CA MET A 26 -5.08 -17.37 -9.31
C MET A 26 -4.61 -16.07 -10.02
N PRO A 27 -3.56 -16.13 -10.85
CA PRO A 27 -3.00 -14.93 -11.51
C PRO A 27 -4.01 -14.15 -12.36
N TRP A 28 -4.91 -14.85 -13.04
CA TRP A 28 -5.96 -14.26 -13.87
C TRP A 28 -6.96 -13.43 -13.06
N LEU A 29 -7.21 -13.81 -11.80
CA LEU A 29 -8.12 -13.08 -10.91
C LEU A 29 -7.46 -11.81 -10.39
N ALA A 30 -6.18 -11.91 -10.02
CA ALA A 30 -5.39 -10.76 -9.61
C ALA A 30 -5.29 -9.72 -10.74
N GLU A 31 -5.05 -10.17 -11.98
CA GLU A 31 -5.01 -9.27 -13.15
C GLU A 31 -6.37 -8.60 -13.41
N TRP A 32 -7.47 -9.37 -13.38
CA TRP A 32 -8.82 -8.84 -13.58
C TRP A 32 -9.24 -7.84 -12.49
N LEU A 33 -8.92 -8.13 -11.22
CA LEU A 33 -9.14 -7.20 -10.12
C LEU A 33 -8.30 -5.94 -10.29
N GLY A 34 -7.03 -6.09 -10.69
CA GLY A 34 -6.13 -4.98 -10.98
C GLY A 34 -6.66 -4.04 -12.06
N GLU A 35 -7.19 -4.57 -13.17
CA GLU A 35 -7.81 -3.74 -14.22
C GLU A 35 -9.03 -2.97 -13.70
N ARG A 36 -9.92 -3.65 -12.95
CA ARG A 36 -11.10 -2.99 -12.37
C ARG A 36 -10.75 -1.90 -11.37
N LEU A 37 -9.70 -2.11 -10.59
CA LEU A 37 -9.23 -1.15 -9.60
C LEU A 37 -8.51 0.04 -10.27
N ARG A 38 -7.78 -0.18 -11.37
CA ARG A 38 -7.22 0.90 -12.20
C ARG A 38 -8.30 1.82 -12.76
N ASP A 39 -9.40 1.26 -13.27
CA ASP A 39 -10.52 2.06 -13.76
C ASP A 39 -11.21 2.86 -12.64
N ALA A 40 -11.33 2.26 -11.45
CA ALA A 40 -11.85 2.94 -10.27
C ALA A 40 -10.94 4.06 -9.75
N ALA A 41 -9.62 3.95 -9.96
CA ALA A 41 -8.61 4.92 -9.55
C ALA A 41 -8.47 6.13 -10.49
N GLN A 42 -9.11 6.15 -11.67
CA GLN A 42 -8.96 7.26 -12.64
C GLN A 42 -9.39 8.65 -12.11
N HIS A 43 -10.10 8.72 -10.97
CA HIS A 43 -10.51 9.98 -10.32
C HIS A 43 -9.64 10.36 -9.11
N ASP A 44 -8.74 9.49 -8.66
CA ASP A 44 -7.77 9.78 -7.61
C ASP A 44 -6.39 10.06 -8.28
N ALA A 45 -5.70 11.11 -7.83
CA ALA A 45 -4.29 11.33 -8.20
C ALA A 45 -3.48 10.03 -7.94
N PRO A 46 -2.37 9.77 -8.66
CA PRO A 46 -1.73 8.46 -8.65
C PRO A 46 -1.15 8.17 -7.26
N ALA A 47 -1.93 7.49 -6.43
CA ALA A 47 -1.47 6.97 -5.16
C ALA A 47 -0.42 5.91 -5.46
N VAL A 48 0.77 6.02 -4.85
CA VAL A 48 1.85 5.04 -5.02
C VAL A 48 1.36 3.61 -4.67
N THR A 49 0.41 3.50 -3.74
CA THR A 49 -0.36 2.29 -3.41
C THR A 49 -1.51 2.67 -2.46
N TYR A 50 -2.64 1.95 -2.48
CA TYR A 50 -3.68 2.08 -1.46
C TYR A 50 -3.43 1.16 -0.25
N CYS A 51 -2.36 0.37 -0.28
CA CYS A 51 -1.92 -0.55 0.76
C CYS A 51 -0.84 0.05 1.69
N SER A 52 -0.85 1.36 1.96
CA SER A 52 0.20 2.05 2.73
C SER A 52 0.51 1.39 4.09
N ALA A 53 -0.53 0.96 4.83
CA ALA A 53 -0.37 0.27 6.11
C ALA A 53 0.32 -1.10 5.98
N THR A 54 0.18 -1.78 4.83
CA THR A 54 0.91 -3.03 4.55
C THR A 54 2.36 -2.73 4.22
N VAL A 55 2.63 -1.68 3.45
CA VAL A 55 4.00 -1.25 3.13
C VAL A 55 4.76 -0.86 4.41
N GLU A 56 4.15 -0.08 5.30
CA GLU A 56 4.76 0.28 6.59
C GLU A 56 5.08 -0.94 7.44
N ARG A 57 4.14 -1.89 7.56
CA ARG A 57 4.33 -3.12 8.34
C ARG A 57 5.46 -3.99 7.79
N VAL A 58 5.52 -4.17 6.48
CA VAL A 58 6.58 -4.95 5.82
C VAL A 58 7.94 -4.25 6.01
N PHE A 59 7.97 -2.93 5.87
CA PHE A 59 9.18 -2.16 6.09
C PHE A 59 9.69 -2.28 7.53
N ASP A 60 8.82 -2.15 8.54
CA ASP A 60 9.21 -2.28 9.94
C ASP A 60 9.75 -3.68 10.26
N LEU A 61 9.20 -4.72 9.65
CA LEU A 61 9.73 -6.09 9.77
C LEU A 61 11.14 -6.20 9.19
N ALA A 62 11.36 -5.67 7.97
CA ALA A 62 12.67 -5.66 7.33
C ALA A 62 13.69 -4.85 8.14
N HIS A 63 13.26 -3.70 8.67
CA HIS A 63 14.05 -2.84 9.55
C HIS A 63 14.50 -3.60 10.82
N ALA A 64 13.59 -4.32 11.46
CA ALA A 64 13.89 -5.14 12.64
C ALA A 64 14.86 -6.29 12.33
N TRP A 65 14.76 -6.93 11.17
CA TRP A 65 15.72 -7.96 10.76
C TRP A 65 17.11 -7.39 10.50
N ALA A 66 17.16 -6.25 9.81
CA ALA A 66 18.40 -5.60 9.50
C ALA A 66 19.11 -5.13 10.79
N ALA A 67 18.37 -4.64 11.78
CA ALA A 67 18.90 -4.29 13.11
C ALA A 67 19.60 -5.43 13.86
N ASN A 68 19.34 -6.69 13.50
CA ASN A 68 20.01 -7.85 14.08
C ASN A 68 21.33 -8.21 13.36
N ARG A 69 21.76 -7.46 12.35
CA ARG A 69 23.01 -7.67 11.62
C ARG A 69 24.17 -6.84 12.20
N PRO A 70 25.39 -7.40 12.24
CA PRO A 70 26.54 -6.72 12.84
C PRO A 70 27.06 -5.52 12.02
N ASP A 71 26.73 -5.45 10.74
CA ASP A 71 27.09 -4.40 9.78
C ASP A 71 25.94 -3.42 9.50
N TYR A 72 24.95 -3.40 10.38
CA TYR A 72 23.73 -2.61 10.20
C TYR A 72 23.93 -1.12 10.47
N ALA A 73 23.78 -0.30 9.41
CA ALA A 73 23.77 1.15 9.52
C ALA A 73 22.35 1.68 9.85
N ALA A 74 22.02 1.78 11.14
CA ALA A 74 20.72 2.24 11.61
C ALA A 74 20.30 3.61 11.05
N ALA A 75 21.24 4.55 10.97
CA ALA A 75 20.96 5.90 10.47
C ALA A 75 20.48 5.93 9.01
N ALA A 76 21.03 5.06 8.15
CA ALA A 76 20.63 4.99 6.74
C ALA A 76 19.19 4.48 6.60
N TRP A 77 18.78 3.53 7.44
CA TRP A 77 17.44 2.98 7.40
C TRP A 77 16.37 3.88 8.05
N GLU A 78 16.73 4.65 9.08
CA GLU A 78 15.82 5.69 9.60
C GLU A 78 15.59 6.81 8.56
N GLU A 79 16.60 7.14 7.73
CA GLU A 79 16.41 8.05 6.60
C GLU A 79 15.43 7.47 5.57
N VAL A 80 15.58 6.19 5.21
CA VAL A 80 14.65 5.49 4.31
C VAL A 80 13.24 5.46 4.90
N ARG A 81 13.08 5.18 6.20
CA ARG A 81 11.79 5.22 6.89
C ARG A 81 11.13 6.59 6.77
N GLY A 82 11.89 7.66 7.02
CA GLY A 82 11.38 9.03 6.92
C GLY A 82 11.02 9.44 5.49
N GLN A 83 11.73 8.95 4.48
CA GLN A 83 11.37 9.15 3.07
C GLN A 83 10.09 8.37 2.71
N LEU A 84 10.00 7.12 3.16
CA LEU A 84 8.84 6.26 2.95
C LEU A 84 7.57 6.85 3.58
N GLN A 85 7.63 7.27 4.84
CA GLN A 85 6.50 7.91 5.53
C GLN A 85 6.05 9.19 4.83
N ARG A 86 6.98 10.04 4.37
CA ARG A 86 6.65 11.24 3.60
C ARG A 86 5.98 10.90 2.28
N MET A 87 6.49 9.89 1.56
CA MET A 87 5.88 9.43 0.32
C MET A 87 4.47 8.88 0.57
N LEU A 88 4.25 8.09 1.63
CA LEU A 88 2.93 7.54 1.94
C LEU A 88 1.95 8.63 2.43
N ALA A 89 2.42 9.59 3.24
CA ALA A 89 1.60 10.68 3.79
C ALA A 89 1.23 11.76 2.76
N GLN A 90 2.14 12.10 1.83
CA GLN A 90 1.86 13.06 0.74
C GLN A 90 0.75 12.58 -0.21
N HIS A 91 0.43 11.29 -0.15
CA HIS A 91 -0.57 10.64 -1.01
C HIS A 91 -1.72 10.06 -0.20
N ALA A 92 -1.79 10.36 1.11
CA ALA A 92 -3.00 10.18 1.89
C ALA A 92 -3.98 11.31 1.48
N PRO A 93 -5.22 10.99 1.08
CA PRO A 93 -6.20 12.03 0.80
C PRO A 93 -6.35 12.89 2.05
N ALA A 94 -6.33 14.21 1.88
CA ALA A 94 -6.76 15.12 2.93
C ALA A 94 -8.20 14.71 3.28
N ASP A 95 -8.44 14.32 4.53
CA ASP A 95 -9.79 14.20 5.07
C ASP A 95 -10.36 15.63 5.16
N ASP A 96 -10.79 16.16 4.01
CA ASP A 96 -11.46 17.45 3.88
C ASP A 96 -12.96 17.22 4.18
N TRP A 97 -13.26 17.02 5.46
CA TRP A 97 -14.60 17.13 6.02
C TRP A 97 -14.65 18.32 6.97
N LEU A 98 -14.82 19.53 6.41
CA LEU A 98 -15.30 20.74 7.07
C LEU A 98 -16.33 21.44 6.19
#